data_AF-A0A940VK15-F1
#
_entry.id   AF-A0A940VK15-F1
#
_cell.length_a   1.000
_cell.length_b   1.000
_cell.length_c   1.000
_cell.angle_alpha   90.00
_cell.angle_beta   90.00
_cell.angle_gamma   90.00
#
_symmetry.space_group_name_H-M   'P 1'
#
loop_
_entity.id
_entity.type
_entity.pdbx_description
1 polymer ?
#
loop_
_entity_poly.entity_id
_entity_poly.type
_entity_poly.pdbx_seq_one_letter_code
_entity_poly.pdbx_strand_id
1 'polypeptide(L)'
;MRTSLNKAYMRFRQRPLLWIIGASIIAAYFFCGFFNDKIAFFSSAGDIKTRTFDIAQNSTSSCPNQIFWWSFENDVIRLNYDNLAIKKKDIRIFANQQDGSIKEMAKENPCEILNNSNGSFIATTKMLSVDVNNDGQPEKLVASAKADTIFTRGFTVVNTYFNDKRFPFEVVLKGNDKLVLYFEQNPLINKDVTLFYNNQSYTLKTDATGAISFANMNTLRNTVNVLYEHNKIFYLTSYTVEGHRMFSQEHIGAIKDFAVVLLLVGMIILIICIVRRYRRRIKNA
;
A
#
# COMPACT_ATOMS: atom_id res chain seq x y z
N MET A 1 -54.23 2.49 -51.96
CA MET A 1 -54.09 3.36 -50.77
C MET A 1 -53.80 2.63 -49.44
N ARG A 2 -53.93 1.30 -49.32
CA ARG A 2 -53.66 0.54 -48.08
C ARG A 2 -52.19 0.18 -47.80
N THR A 3 -51.28 0.35 -48.75
CA THR A 3 -49.87 -0.06 -48.64
C THR A 3 -48.95 0.99 -47.98
N SER A 4 -49.33 2.27 -47.97
CA SER A 4 -48.52 3.33 -47.33
C SER A 4 -48.70 3.39 -45.80
N LEU A 5 -49.90 3.07 -45.29
CA LEU A 5 -50.21 3.04 -43.86
C LEU A 5 -49.45 1.94 -43.11
N ASN A 6 -49.25 0.76 -43.71
CA ASN A 6 -48.49 -0.33 -43.08
C ASN A 6 -46.98 -0.05 -42.98
N LYS A 7 -46.40 0.73 -43.91
CA LYS A 7 -45.00 1.18 -43.80
C LYS A 7 -44.82 2.23 -42.71
N ALA A 8 -45.79 3.12 -42.52
CA ALA A 8 -45.78 4.11 -41.44
C ALA A 8 -45.93 3.45 -40.06
N TYR A 9 -46.81 2.44 -39.94
CA TYR A 9 -47.04 1.71 -38.69
C TYR A 9 -45.83 0.88 -38.24
N MET A 10 -45.08 0.27 -39.17
CA MET A 10 -43.84 -0.45 -38.84
C MET A 10 -42.68 0.49 -38.44
N ARG A 11 -42.58 1.69 -39.02
CA ARG A 11 -41.58 2.69 -38.60
C ARG A 11 -41.85 3.24 -37.19
N PHE A 12 -43.11 3.29 -36.75
CA PHE A 12 -43.46 3.76 -35.41
C PHE A 12 -43.14 2.72 -34.31
N ARG A 13 -43.17 1.43 -34.63
CA ARG A 13 -42.99 0.33 -33.65
C ARG A 13 -41.52 -0.04 -33.35
N GLN A 14 -40.58 0.41 -34.18
CA GLN A 14 -39.13 0.27 -33.96
C GLN A 14 -38.52 1.41 -33.14
N ARG A 15 -39.16 2.59 -33.15
CA ARG A 15 -38.72 3.77 -32.37
C ARG A 15 -38.53 3.48 -30.88
N PRO A 16 -39.44 2.83 -30.14
CA PRO A 16 -39.24 2.62 -28.70
C PRO A 16 -38.04 1.72 -28.38
N LEU A 17 -37.67 0.79 -29.27
CA LEU A 17 -36.50 -0.07 -29.06
C LEU A 17 -35.19 0.73 -29.23
N LEU A 18 -35.14 1.62 -30.22
CA LEU A 18 -34.02 2.54 -30.42
C LEU A 18 -33.92 3.55 -29.28
N TRP A 19 -35.04 4.03 -28.74
CA TRP A 19 -35.05 4.89 -27.56
C TRP A 19 -34.56 4.17 -26.31
N ILE A 20 -34.94 2.91 -26.10
CA ILE A 20 -34.45 2.11 -24.96
C ILE A 20 -32.94 1.85 -25.11
N ILE A 21 -32.46 1.44 -26.29
CA ILE A 21 -31.03 1.20 -26.53
C ILE A 21 -30.24 2.51 -26.37
N GLY A 22 -30.74 3.62 -26.93
CA GLY A 22 -30.14 4.93 -26.81
C GLY A 22 -30.09 5.41 -25.35
N ALA A 23 -31.18 5.28 -24.60
CA ALA A 23 -31.24 5.60 -23.18
C ALA A 23 -30.30 4.70 -22.35
N SER A 24 -30.18 3.42 -22.69
CA SER A 24 -29.24 2.49 -22.02
C SER A 24 -27.78 2.81 -22.33
N ILE A 25 -27.44 3.23 -23.55
CA ILE A 25 -26.08 3.66 -23.91
C ILE A 25 -25.75 5.00 -23.24
N ILE A 26 -26.68 5.95 -23.20
CA ILE A 26 -26.51 7.23 -22.51
C ILE A 26 -26.38 7.01 -21.00
N ALA A 27 -27.20 6.14 -20.41
CA ALA A 27 -27.07 5.75 -19.02
C ALA A 27 -25.72 5.06 -18.77
N ALA A 28 -25.31 4.09 -19.60
CA ALA A 28 -23.99 3.46 -19.47
C ALA A 28 -22.85 4.46 -19.62
N TYR A 29 -22.94 5.43 -20.54
CA TYR A 29 -21.94 6.49 -20.73
C TYR A 29 -21.89 7.46 -19.54
N PHE A 30 -23.05 7.89 -19.01
CA PHE A 30 -23.12 8.70 -17.80
C PHE A 30 -22.60 7.94 -16.58
N PHE A 31 -22.93 6.66 -16.46
CA PHE A 31 -22.39 5.80 -15.40
C PHE A 31 -20.87 5.63 -15.57
N CYS A 32 -20.36 5.34 -16.77
CA CYS A 32 -18.93 5.25 -17.02
C CYS A 32 -18.20 6.58 -16.79
N GLY A 33 -18.78 7.73 -17.13
CA GLY A 33 -18.21 9.05 -16.87
C GLY A 33 -18.22 9.41 -15.38
N PHE A 34 -19.33 9.19 -14.69
CA PHE A 34 -19.46 9.37 -13.24
C PHE A 34 -18.55 8.42 -12.46
N PHE A 35 -18.37 7.19 -12.96
CA PHE A 35 -17.40 6.26 -12.40
C PHE A 35 -15.97 6.57 -12.83
N ASN A 36 -15.68 7.17 -13.99
CA ASN A 36 -14.31 7.58 -14.33
C ASN A 36 -13.83 8.72 -13.43
N ASP A 37 -14.69 9.70 -13.17
CA ASP A 37 -14.38 10.76 -12.21
C ASP A 37 -14.28 10.21 -10.77
N LYS A 38 -15.04 9.15 -10.45
CA LYS A 38 -14.89 8.44 -9.16
C LYS A 38 -13.74 7.42 -9.11
N ILE A 39 -13.28 6.87 -10.23
CA ILE A 39 -12.09 6.02 -10.35
C ILE A 39 -10.84 6.90 -10.28
N ALA A 40 -10.90 8.12 -10.81
CA ALA A 40 -9.96 9.19 -10.47
C ALA A 40 -10.10 9.61 -8.99
N PHE A 41 -11.30 9.59 -8.40
CA PHE A 41 -11.50 9.82 -6.95
C PHE A 41 -11.02 8.65 -6.07
N PHE A 42 -10.93 7.42 -6.59
CA PHE A 42 -10.22 6.31 -5.94
C PHE A 42 -8.70 6.47 -6.02
N SER A 43 -8.21 7.40 -6.85
CA SER A 43 -6.80 7.85 -6.88
C SER A 43 -6.52 9.06 -5.98
N SER A 44 -7.55 9.69 -5.40
CA SER A 44 -7.38 10.75 -4.40
C SER A 44 -8.49 10.70 -3.34
N ALA A 45 -8.15 10.19 -2.14
CA ALA A 45 -8.89 10.38 -0.89
C ALA A 45 -10.23 9.63 -0.67
N GLY A 46 -10.54 8.57 -1.40
CA GLY A 46 -11.73 7.75 -1.15
C GLY A 46 -11.52 6.65 -0.10
N ASP A 47 -11.71 6.98 1.19
CA ASP A 47 -11.81 6.06 2.34
C ASP A 47 -10.77 4.92 2.37
N ILE A 48 -9.55 5.26 2.80
CA ILE A 48 -8.80 4.32 3.64
C ILE A 48 -9.71 4.08 4.84
N LYS A 49 -10.57 3.05 4.81
CA LYS A 49 -11.22 2.55 6.01
C LYS A 49 -10.09 2.37 7.02
N THR A 50 -10.15 3.20 8.06
CA THR A 50 -9.19 3.38 9.14
C THR A 50 -8.35 2.14 9.40
N ARG A 51 -7.25 1.99 8.65
CA ARG A 51 -6.22 1.03 9.00
C ARG A 51 -5.67 1.52 10.33
N THR A 52 -5.94 0.75 11.36
CA THR A 52 -5.56 1.12 12.71
C THR A 52 -4.10 0.78 12.91
N PHE A 53 -3.47 1.67 13.67
CA PHE A 53 -2.11 1.53 14.09
C PHE A 53 -2.08 0.96 15.51
N ASP A 54 -1.32 -0.11 15.72
CA ASP A 54 -1.13 -0.74 17.02
C ASP A 54 0.36 -0.76 17.41
N ILE A 55 0.64 -0.59 18.70
CA ILE A 55 1.99 -0.72 19.27
C ILE A 55 1.97 -1.90 20.22
N ALA A 56 2.60 -3.00 19.78
CA ALA A 56 2.62 -4.25 20.52
C ALA A 56 4.03 -4.57 21.03
N GLN A 57 4.07 -5.11 22.24
CA GLN A 57 5.26 -5.72 22.79
C GLN A 57 5.34 -7.17 22.32
N ASN A 58 6.47 -7.57 21.74
CA ASN A 58 6.70 -8.94 21.33
C ASN A 58 8.13 -9.37 21.71
N SER A 59 8.25 -10.52 22.37
CA SER A 59 9.54 -11.12 22.75
C SER A 59 10.04 -12.17 21.76
N THR A 60 9.21 -12.59 20.81
CA THR A 60 9.55 -13.57 19.78
C THR A 60 9.75 -12.86 18.45
N SER A 61 11.01 -12.60 18.12
CA SER A 61 11.39 -12.24 16.78
C SER A 61 11.63 -13.50 15.93
N SER A 62 11.26 -13.43 14.65
CA SER A 62 11.58 -14.43 13.64
C SER A 62 12.90 -14.16 12.90
N CYS A 63 13.68 -13.15 13.31
CA CYS A 63 14.91 -12.71 12.63
C CYS A 63 15.97 -12.18 13.64
N PRO A 64 17.25 -12.54 13.52
CA PRO A 64 18.32 -12.01 14.36
C PRO A 64 18.31 -10.47 14.37
N ASN A 65 18.54 -9.88 15.55
CA ASN A 65 18.60 -8.44 15.76
C ASN A 65 17.34 -7.66 15.38
N GLN A 66 16.17 -8.29 15.35
CA GLN A 66 14.89 -7.60 15.15
C GLN A 66 14.35 -7.10 16.50
N ILE A 67 14.88 -5.97 16.96
CA ILE A 67 14.45 -5.34 18.22
C ILE A 67 13.27 -4.37 18.03
N PHE A 68 13.05 -3.91 16.80
CA PHE A 68 12.07 -2.88 16.49
C PHE A 68 11.63 -3.00 15.03
N TRP A 69 10.36 -3.34 14.75
CA TRP A 69 9.92 -3.64 13.38
C TRP A 69 8.42 -3.48 13.14
N TRP A 70 8.04 -3.35 11.88
CA TRP A 70 6.65 -3.30 11.44
C TRP A 70 6.13 -4.69 11.04
N SER A 71 4.86 -4.96 11.31
CA SER A 71 4.13 -6.08 10.72
C SER A 71 2.78 -5.63 10.16
N PHE A 72 2.33 -6.35 9.12
CA PHE A 72 1.07 -6.10 8.43
C PHE A 72 0.17 -7.34 8.60
N GLU A 73 -0.72 -7.30 9.58
CA GLU A 73 -1.59 -8.42 9.93
C GLU A 73 -3.05 -7.98 9.99
N ASN A 74 -3.93 -8.67 9.25
CA ASN A 74 -5.38 -8.52 9.33
C ASN A 74 -5.86 -7.06 9.26
N ASP A 75 -5.34 -6.31 8.28
CA ASP A 75 -5.63 -4.89 8.05
C ASP A 75 -5.16 -3.93 9.17
N VAL A 76 -4.37 -4.42 10.14
CA VAL A 76 -3.71 -3.64 11.18
C VAL A 76 -2.23 -3.46 10.85
N ILE A 77 -1.76 -2.22 10.92
CA ILE A 77 -0.33 -1.91 10.88
C ILE A 77 0.18 -1.92 12.31
N ARG A 78 1.06 -2.86 12.64
CA ARG A 78 1.57 -3.04 14.00
C ARG A 78 3.05 -2.70 14.07
N LEU A 79 3.41 -1.82 15.00
CA LEU A 79 4.79 -1.61 15.42
C LEU A 79 5.10 -2.56 16.57
N ASN A 80 6.07 -3.43 16.36
CA ASN A 80 6.55 -4.39 17.33
C ASN A 80 7.89 -3.90 17.90
N TYR A 81 8.09 -4.09 19.19
CA TYR A 81 9.35 -3.80 19.84
C TYR A 81 9.66 -4.84 20.93
N ASP A 82 10.96 -5.09 21.12
CA ASP A 82 11.46 -5.85 22.25
C ASP A 82 11.52 -4.96 23.51
N ASN A 83 10.78 -5.33 24.54
CA ASN A 83 10.70 -4.58 25.79
C ASN A 83 11.97 -4.71 26.65
N LEU A 84 12.84 -5.68 26.37
CA LEU A 84 14.15 -5.73 27.02
C LEU A 84 15.04 -4.57 26.57
N ALA A 85 14.84 -4.07 25.34
CA ALA A 85 15.63 -3.01 24.76
C ALA A 85 14.89 -1.65 24.74
N ILE A 86 13.59 -1.61 24.47
CA ILE A 86 12.84 -0.39 24.15
C ILE A 86 11.62 -0.22 25.06
N LYS A 87 11.43 1.00 25.59
CA LYS A 87 10.21 1.37 26.33
C LYS A 87 9.24 2.11 25.41
N LYS A 88 7.95 1.78 25.48
CA LYS A 88 6.89 2.43 24.67
C LYS A 88 6.93 3.96 24.70
N LYS A 89 7.27 4.56 25.85
CA LYS A 89 7.36 6.03 26.00
C LYS A 89 8.42 6.68 25.12
N ASP A 90 9.47 5.95 24.76
CA ASP A 90 10.63 6.45 24.02
C ASP A 90 10.49 6.28 22.49
N ILE A 91 9.49 5.51 22.05
CA ILE A 91 9.13 5.33 20.64
C ILE A 91 8.48 6.59 20.09
N ARG A 92 8.92 7.11 18.94
CA ARG A 92 8.23 8.17 18.18
C ARG A 92 7.95 7.67 16.77
N ILE A 93 6.78 7.98 16.25
CA ILE A 93 6.32 7.49 14.93
C ILE A 93 6.04 8.69 14.04
N PHE A 94 6.46 8.61 12.80
CA PHE A 94 6.31 9.66 11.80
C PHE A 94 5.76 9.08 10.51
N ALA A 95 4.93 9.85 9.82
CA ALA A 95 4.41 9.52 8.50
C ALA A 95 4.86 10.58 7.50
N ASN A 96 5.24 10.14 6.31
CA ASN A 96 5.49 11.03 5.19
C ASN A 96 4.15 11.39 4.53
N GLN A 97 3.90 12.67 4.31
CA GLN A 97 2.67 13.17 3.70
C GLN A 97 2.81 13.24 2.17
N GLN A 98 1.69 13.39 1.46
CA GLN A 98 1.71 13.51 -0.01
C GLN A 98 2.42 14.79 -0.50
N ASP A 99 2.46 15.84 0.31
CA ASP A 99 3.18 17.09 0.04
C ASP A 99 4.69 17.00 0.37
N GLY A 100 5.17 15.83 0.83
CA GLY A 100 6.55 15.60 1.25
C GLY A 100 6.87 16.09 2.67
N SER A 101 5.89 16.64 3.39
CA SER A 101 6.07 17.00 4.80
C SER A 101 6.06 15.78 5.71
N ILE A 102 6.72 15.89 6.87
CA ILE A 102 6.81 14.80 7.85
C ILE A 102 5.97 15.17 9.06
N LYS A 103 4.99 14.33 9.38
CA LYS A 103 4.11 14.54 10.53
C LYS A 103 4.34 13.46 11.58
N GLU A 104 4.53 13.88 12.82
CA GLU A 104 4.54 12.95 13.96
C GLU A 104 3.13 12.44 14.20
N MET A 105 3.01 11.12 14.36
CA MET A 105 1.75 10.46 14.68
C MET A 105 1.56 10.43 16.20
N ALA A 106 0.30 10.55 16.62
CA ALA A 106 -0.04 10.32 18.03
C ALA A 106 0.32 8.88 18.44
N LYS A 107 0.43 8.63 19.75
CA LYS A 107 0.67 7.28 20.31
C LYS A 107 -0.59 6.63 20.86
N GLU A 108 -1.75 7.17 20.48
CA GLU A 108 -3.06 6.63 20.87
C GLU A 108 -3.24 5.24 20.25
N ASN A 109 -3.98 4.35 20.90
CA ASN A 109 -4.21 3.00 20.39
C ASN A 109 -5.71 2.74 20.35
N PRO A 110 -6.33 2.51 19.17
CA PRO A 110 -5.72 2.58 17.84
C PRO A 110 -5.42 4.03 17.39
N CYS A 111 -4.36 4.22 16.61
CA CYS A 111 -4.12 5.48 15.89
C CYS A 111 -4.66 5.38 14.47
N GLU A 112 -5.37 6.41 14.00
CA GLU A 112 -5.79 6.48 12.60
C GLU A 112 -4.63 6.94 11.72
N ILE A 113 -4.44 6.29 10.57
CA ILE A 113 -3.53 6.78 9.54
C ILE A 113 -4.05 8.12 9.03
N LEU A 114 -3.16 9.12 8.98
CA LEU A 114 -3.49 10.45 8.48
C LEU A 114 -3.99 10.37 7.04
N ASN A 115 -5.13 11.00 6.74
CA ASN A 115 -5.74 11.05 5.40
C ASN A 115 -4.81 11.58 4.30
N ASN A 116 -3.78 12.36 4.65
CA ASN A 116 -2.79 12.90 3.73
C ASN A 116 -1.44 12.16 3.78
N SER A 117 -1.37 11.00 4.43
CA SER A 117 -0.18 10.14 4.39
C SER A 117 0.04 9.59 2.98
N ASN A 118 1.28 9.50 2.56
CA ASN A 118 1.67 8.83 1.33
C ASN A 118 1.86 7.31 1.51
N GLY A 119 1.67 6.81 2.73
CA GLY A 119 1.77 5.40 3.07
C GLY A 119 3.16 4.93 3.49
N SER A 120 4.11 5.84 3.70
CA SER A 120 5.44 5.57 4.28
C SER A 120 5.51 6.01 5.73
N PHE A 121 6.01 5.13 6.60
CA PHE A 121 6.11 5.35 8.05
C PHE A 121 7.51 5.07 8.54
N ILE A 122 7.98 5.86 9.48
CA ILE A 122 9.22 5.59 10.21
C ILE A 122 8.98 5.77 11.70
N ALA A 123 9.39 4.77 12.48
CA ALA A 123 9.46 4.85 13.91
C ALA A 123 10.93 4.90 14.34
N THR A 124 11.20 5.65 15.40
CA THR A 124 12.53 5.78 15.99
C THR A 124 12.43 5.69 17.51
N THR A 125 13.52 5.33 18.15
CA THR A 125 13.66 5.32 19.60
C THR A 125 14.85 6.19 20.01
N LYS A 126 14.99 6.43 21.32
CA LYS A 126 16.23 6.97 21.86
C LYS A 126 17.37 5.97 21.65
N MET A 127 18.60 6.50 21.66
CA MET A 127 19.81 5.67 21.64
C MET A 127 19.76 4.63 22.77
N LEU A 128 20.03 3.39 22.40
CA LEU A 128 20.04 2.23 23.28
C LEU A 128 21.48 1.85 23.60
N SER A 129 21.65 1.11 24.70
CA SER A 129 22.91 0.47 25.08
C SER A 129 22.65 -1.03 25.12
N VAL A 130 23.02 -1.73 24.05
CA VAL A 130 22.75 -3.17 23.87
C VAL A 130 23.96 -3.84 23.22
N ASP A 131 24.18 -5.10 23.55
CA ASP A 131 25.22 -5.93 22.93
C ASP A 131 24.74 -6.39 21.54
N VAL A 132 25.22 -5.73 20.49
CA VAL A 132 24.77 -5.95 19.09
C VAL A 132 25.51 -7.11 18.45
N ASN A 133 26.78 -7.33 18.84
CA ASN A 133 27.68 -8.30 18.23
C ASN A 133 27.79 -9.61 19.05
N ASN A 134 27.17 -9.67 20.23
CA ASN A 134 27.21 -10.76 21.21
C ASN A 134 28.61 -11.01 21.81
N ASP A 135 29.42 -9.96 21.98
CA ASP A 135 30.74 -10.03 22.62
C ASP A 135 30.69 -9.81 24.15
N GLY A 136 29.50 -9.56 24.70
CA GLY A 136 29.24 -9.31 26.10
C GLY A 136 29.43 -7.85 26.53
N GLN A 137 29.78 -6.93 25.62
CA GLN A 137 29.89 -5.50 25.89
C GLN A 137 28.74 -4.73 25.25
N PRO A 138 28.06 -3.84 25.98
CA PRO A 138 26.98 -3.06 25.40
C PRO A 138 27.53 -1.93 24.52
N GLU A 139 27.04 -1.82 23.29
CA GLU A 139 27.36 -0.72 22.39
C GLU A 139 26.18 0.24 22.20
N LYS A 140 26.49 1.41 21.63
CA LYS A 140 25.48 2.42 21.31
C LYS A 140 24.74 2.02 20.05
N LEU A 141 23.42 1.91 20.17
CA LEU A 141 22.54 1.56 19.05
C LEU A 141 21.50 2.64 18.81
N VAL A 142 21.42 3.13 17.57
CA VAL A 142 20.31 3.94 17.06
C VAL A 142 19.42 3.02 16.24
N ALA A 143 18.24 2.73 16.78
CA ALA A 143 17.29 1.82 16.14
C ALA A 143 16.12 2.59 15.51
N SER A 144 15.78 2.23 14.28
CA SER A 144 14.58 2.71 13.59
C SER A 144 13.86 1.56 12.90
N ALA A 145 12.58 1.75 12.65
CA ALA A 145 11.75 0.83 11.90
C ALA A 145 11.03 1.62 10.82
N LYS A 146 11.20 1.24 9.56
CA LYS A 146 10.53 1.88 8.43
C LYS A 146 9.62 0.90 7.70
N ALA A 147 8.47 1.39 7.27
CA ALA A 147 7.49 0.61 6.55
C ALA A 147 6.87 1.39 5.40
N ASP A 148 6.72 0.71 4.27
CA ASP A 148 6.07 1.24 3.08
C ASP A 148 4.84 0.38 2.75
N THR A 149 3.67 1.00 2.65
CA THR A 149 2.39 0.32 2.35
C THR A 149 2.16 0.14 0.85
N ILE A 150 1.11 -0.60 0.48
CA ILE A 150 0.69 -0.72 -0.93
C ILE A 150 0.44 0.64 -1.62
N PHE A 151 0.07 1.68 -0.85
CA PHE A 151 -0.19 3.02 -1.37
C PHE A 151 1.07 3.72 -1.91
N THR A 152 2.25 3.33 -1.42
CA THR A 152 3.54 3.86 -1.90
C THR A 152 3.92 3.36 -3.30
N ARG A 153 3.20 2.35 -3.82
CA ARG A 153 3.51 1.66 -5.08
C ARG A 153 2.46 1.91 -6.18
N GLY A 154 1.56 2.88 -5.96
CA GLY A 154 0.54 3.28 -6.93
C GLY A 154 1.12 3.89 -8.22
N PHE A 155 0.23 4.32 -9.12
CA PHE A 155 0.56 4.80 -10.48
C PHE A 155 1.45 6.07 -10.56
N THR A 156 1.83 6.65 -9.42
CA THR A 156 2.80 7.74 -9.29
C THR A 156 3.94 7.32 -8.37
N VAL A 157 5.17 7.67 -8.74
CA VAL A 157 6.36 7.42 -7.90
C VAL A 157 6.23 8.24 -6.61
N VAL A 158 5.80 7.60 -5.53
CA VAL A 158 5.74 8.22 -4.21
C VAL A 158 7.16 8.26 -3.64
N ASN A 159 7.62 9.44 -3.25
CA ASN A 159 8.90 9.55 -2.54
C ASN A 159 8.74 8.98 -1.13
N THR A 160 9.35 7.83 -0.85
CA THR A 160 9.33 7.21 0.48
C THR A 160 10.53 7.61 1.33
N TYR A 161 11.44 8.44 0.81
CA TYR A 161 12.58 8.99 1.55
C TYR A 161 12.13 10.16 2.43
N PHE A 162 12.38 10.07 3.74
CA PHE A 162 12.00 11.10 4.71
C PHE A 162 12.96 12.30 4.67
N ASN A 163 14.24 12.12 4.37
CA ASN A 163 15.21 13.21 4.24
C ASN A 163 15.27 14.16 5.46
N ASP A 164 15.30 13.60 6.68
CA ASP A 164 15.25 14.39 7.91
C ASP A 164 16.36 13.99 8.88
N LYS A 165 16.94 14.99 9.55
CA LYS A 165 18.04 14.82 10.52
C LYS A 165 17.67 13.95 11.72
N ARG A 166 16.37 13.82 12.03
CA ARG A 166 15.86 12.90 13.06
C ARG A 166 16.08 11.43 12.70
N PHE A 167 16.31 11.13 11.43
CA PHE A 167 16.55 9.78 10.91
C PHE A 167 17.94 9.75 10.25
N PRO A 168 19.01 9.61 11.04
CA PRO A 168 20.37 9.65 10.52
C PRO A 168 20.71 8.46 9.64
N PHE A 169 19.99 7.34 9.76
CA PHE A 169 20.12 6.18 8.89
C PHE A 169 18.74 5.78 8.37
N GLU A 170 18.61 5.71 7.05
CA GLU A 170 17.35 5.43 6.37
C GLU A 170 17.53 4.45 5.22
N VAL A 171 16.58 3.52 5.09
CA VAL A 171 16.53 2.52 4.02
C VAL A 171 15.38 2.88 3.08
N VAL A 172 15.61 2.90 1.77
CA VAL A 172 14.59 3.29 0.78
C VAL A 172 14.54 2.24 -0.32
N LEU A 173 13.36 1.67 -0.59
CA LEU A 173 13.18 0.81 -1.76
C LEU A 173 13.17 1.64 -3.03
N LYS A 174 14.03 1.28 -3.99
CA LYS A 174 14.06 1.86 -5.33
C LYS A 174 13.77 0.75 -6.35
N GLY A 175 12.68 0.90 -7.09
CA GLY A 175 12.21 -0.15 -8.00
C GLY A 175 11.65 -1.34 -7.23
N ASN A 176 12.04 -2.56 -7.62
CA ASN A 176 11.52 -3.80 -7.04
C ASN A 176 12.61 -4.71 -6.43
N ASP A 177 13.88 -4.32 -6.51
CA ASP A 177 15.04 -5.19 -6.29
C ASP A 177 16.22 -4.50 -5.60
N LYS A 178 16.14 -3.18 -5.35
CA LYS A 178 17.23 -2.40 -4.73
C LYS A 178 16.77 -1.66 -3.48
N LEU A 179 17.56 -1.76 -2.42
CA LEU A 179 17.46 -0.86 -1.27
C LEU A 179 18.58 0.18 -1.38
N VAL A 180 18.23 1.45 -1.34
CA VAL A 180 19.18 2.57 -1.26
C VAL A 180 19.30 2.97 0.21
N LEU A 181 20.53 3.02 0.70
CA LEU A 181 20.86 3.35 2.07
C LEU A 181 21.33 4.80 2.15
N TYR A 182 20.76 5.55 3.08
CA TYR A 182 21.13 6.95 3.35
C TYR A 182 21.69 7.07 4.76
N PHE A 183 22.82 7.75 4.89
CA PHE A 183 23.39 8.15 6.17
C PHE A 183 23.57 9.67 6.20
N GLU A 184 23.06 10.33 7.22
CA GLU A 184 23.04 11.80 7.35
C GLU A 184 22.57 12.49 6.07
N GLN A 185 21.44 11.98 5.54
CA GLN A 185 20.78 12.43 4.32
C GLN A 185 21.56 12.24 3.01
N ASN A 186 22.73 11.59 3.06
CA ASN A 186 23.56 11.31 1.89
C ASN A 186 23.54 9.81 1.56
N PRO A 187 23.55 9.42 0.27
CA PRO A 187 23.68 8.02 -0.10
C PRO A 187 24.94 7.40 0.50
N LEU A 188 24.81 6.23 1.13
CA LEU A 188 25.91 5.53 1.78
C LEU A 188 26.71 4.75 0.73
N ILE A 189 27.71 5.37 0.10
CA ILE A 189 28.43 4.81 -1.06
C ILE A 189 29.67 4.01 -0.64
N ASN A 190 29.88 2.83 -1.25
CA ASN A 190 31.06 1.97 -1.08
C ASN A 190 31.36 1.60 0.39
N LYS A 191 30.33 1.43 1.21
CA LYS A 191 30.45 1.03 2.61
C LYS A 191 29.91 -0.38 2.83
N ASP A 192 30.50 -1.07 3.79
CA ASP A 192 30.04 -2.38 4.22
C ASP A 192 28.84 -2.22 5.15
N VAL A 193 27.80 -3.01 4.90
CA VAL A 193 26.56 -3.05 5.66
C VAL A 193 26.16 -4.51 5.87
N THR A 194 25.58 -4.80 7.02
CA THR A 194 25.13 -6.16 7.34
C THR A 194 23.62 -6.23 7.24
N LEU A 195 23.11 -7.12 6.40
CA LEU A 195 21.69 -7.41 6.28
C LEU A 195 21.35 -8.66 7.06
N PHE A 196 20.23 -8.61 7.78
CA PHE A 196 19.65 -9.77 8.44
C PHE A 196 18.25 -10.04 7.87
N TYR A 197 18.08 -11.25 7.34
CA TYR A 197 16.80 -11.77 6.90
C TYR A 197 16.82 -13.30 6.89
N ASN A 198 15.66 -13.94 7.04
CA ASN A 198 15.53 -15.41 7.05
C ASN A 198 16.53 -16.11 8.01
N ASN A 199 16.78 -15.56 9.20
CA ASN A 199 17.75 -16.07 10.17
C ASN A 199 19.20 -16.14 9.71
N GLN A 200 19.57 -15.36 8.70
CA GLN A 200 20.92 -15.31 8.15
C GLN A 200 21.43 -13.87 8.10
N SER A 201 22.75 -13.72 8.27
CA SER A 201 23.45 -12.44 8.14
C SER A 201 24.25 -12.41 6.83
N TYR A 202 24.22 -11.28 6.16
CA TYR A 202 24.89 -11.05 4.89
C TYR A 202 25.62 -9.71 4.94
N THR A 203 26.95 -9.73 4.91
CA THR A 203 27.73 -8.50 4.76
C THR A 203 27.84 -8.17 3.28
N LEU A 204 27.27 -7.04 2.88
CA LEU A 204 27.24 -6.55 1.52
C LEU A 204 27.91 -5.17 1.46
N LYS A 205 28.47 -4.83 0.31
CA LYS A 205 29.00 -3.50 0.05
C LYS A 205 28.02 -2.71 -0.81
N THR A 206 27.73 -1.48 -0.42
CA THR A 206 26.88 -0.58 -1.20
C THR A 206 27.57 -0.15 -2.50
N ASP A 207 26.79 0.05 -3.56
CA ASP A 207 27.28 0.52 -4.86
C ASP A 207 27.53 2.04 -4.91
N ALA A 208 27.89 2.55 -6.10
CA ALA A 208 28.12 3.97 -6.36
C ALA A 208 26.89 4.88 -6.13
N THR A 209 25.70 4.29 -6.03
CA THR A 209 24.44 4.98 -5.74
C THR A 209 23.98 4.80 -4.30
N GLY A 210 24.77 4.11 -3.47
CA GLY A 210 24.40 3.73 -2.11
C GLY A 210 23.40 2.57 -2.05
N ALA A 211 23.23 1.84 -3.15
CA ALA A 211 22.27 0.76 -3.25
C ALA A 211 22.89 -0.61 -2.95
N ILE A 212 22.06 -1.50 -2.43
CA ILE A 212 22.32 -2.92 -2.28
C ILE A 212 21.21 -3.69 -3.00
N SER A 213 21.61 -4.74 -3.70
CA SER A 213 20.65 -5.67 -4.30
C SER A 213 20.23 -6.68 -3.24
N PHE A 214 18.93 -6.95 -3.15
CA PHE A 214 18.38 -7.95 -2.24
C PHE A 214 17.63 -9.03 -3.03
N ALA A 215 17.47 -10.20 -2.43
CA ALA A 215 17.07 -11.40 -3.17
C ALA A 215 15.64 -11.34 -3.76
N ASN A 216 14.66 -10.88 -2.99
CA ASN A 216 13.25 -10.92 -3.40
C ASN A 216 12.37 -9.97 -2.56
N MET A 217 11.31 -9.43 -3.16
CA MET A 217 10.25 -8.68 -2.49
C MET A 217 9.59 -9.44 -1.33
N ASN A 218 9.51 -10.77 -1.40
CA ASN A 218 9.02 -11.58 -0.27
C ASN A 218 9.90 -11.44 0.98
N THR A 219 11.20 -11.21 0.81
CA THR A 219 12.10 -10.93 1.93
C THR A 219 11.74 -9.60 2.59
N LEU A 220 11.45 -8.55 1.82
CA LEU A 220 11.01 -7.26 2.36
C LEU A 220 9.65 -7.34 3.06
N ARG A 221 8.76 -8.22 2.58
CA ARG A 221 7.46 -8.47 3.23
C ARG A 221 7.59 -9.15 4.59
N ASN A 222 8.68 -9.89 4.80
CA ASN A 222 9.00 -10.59 6.05
C ASN A 222 9.96 -9.79 6.95
N THR A 223 10.14 -8.49 6.69
CA THR A 223 11.13 -7.61 7.34
C THR A 223 12.57 -7.94 6.96
N VAL A 224 13.36 -6.91 6.64
CA VAL A 224 14.82 -6.96 6.57
C VAL A 224 15.39 -6.00 7.59
N ASN A 225 16.39 -6.42 8.35
CA ASN A 225 17.15 -5.51 9.20
C ASN A 225 18.46 -5.15 8.51
N VAL A 226 18.77 -3.86 8.46
CA VAL A 226 20.03 -3.34 7.93
C VAL A 226 20.81 -2.72 9.07
N LEU A 227 22.03 -3.19 9.27
CA LEU A 227 22.96 -2.72 10.28
C LEU A 227 24.15 -2.03 9.61
N TYR A 228 24.45 -0.82 10.06
CA TYR A 228 25.61 -0.04 9.65
C TYR A 228 26.36 0.46 10.88
N GLU A 229 27.68 0.31 10.90
CA GLU A 229 28.53 0.82 11.97
C GLU A 229 29.25 2.09 11.53
N HIS A 230 29.17 3.15 12.35
CA HIS A 230 29.92 4.37 12.14
C HIS A 230 30.39 4.96 13.47
N ASN A 231 31.70 5.19 13.63
CA ASN A 231 32.30 5.77 14.83
C ASN A 231 31.90 5.05 16.14
N LYS A 232 31.89 3.71 16.15
CA LYS A 232 31.48 2.87 17.29
C LYS A 232 30.01 3.07 17.71
N ILE A 233 29.18 3.56 16.81
CA ILE A 233 27.73 3.61 16.96
C ILE A 233 27.14 2.72 15.87
N PHE A 234 26.26 1.81 16.29
CA PHE A 234 25.48 0.98 15.41
C PHE A 234 24.18 1.69 15.03
N TYR A 235 23.85 1.64 13.74
CA TYR A 235 22.61 2.13 13.19
C TYR A 235 21.87 0.93 12.62
N LEU A 236 20.71 0.62 13.21
CA LEU A 236 19.90 -0.52 12.83
C LEU A 236 18.55 -0.02 12.34
N THR A 237 18.23 -0.31 11.09
CA THR A 237 16.93 -0.01 10.52
C THR A 237 16.25 -1.29 10.08
N SER A 238 15.11 -1.63 10.68
CA SER A 238 14.22 -2.62 10.09
C SER A 238 13.41 -1.98 8.97
N TYR A 239 13.25 -2.71 7.88
CA TYR A 239 12.53 -2.25 6.71
C TYR A 239 11.53 -3.32 6.27
N THR A 240 10.25 -2.95 6.20
CA THR A 240 9.18 -3.87 5.83
C THR A 240 8.30 -3.25 4.76
N VAL A 241 7.94 -4.02 3.74
CA VAL A 241 7.01 -3.59 2.70
C VAL A 241 5.73 -4.38 2.82
N GLU A 242 4.59 -3.71 2.75
CA GLU A 242 3.31 -4.39 2.77
C GLU A 242 3.16 -5.32 1.56
N GLY A 243 2.73 -6.56 1.82
CA GLY A 243 2.39 -7.51 0.78
C GLY A 243 1.02 -7.25 0.17
N HIS A 244 0.91 -7.41 -1.16
CA HIS A 244 -0.40 -7.47 -1.81
C HIS A 244 -1.10 -8.78 -1.41
N ARG A 245 -2.22 -8.67 -0.69
CA ARG A 245 -3.16 -9.78 -0.54
C ARG A 245 -4.17 -9.70 -1.69
N MET A 246 -4.20 -10.73 -2.53
CA MET A 246 -5.31 -10.93 -3.48
C MET A 246 -6.59 -11.02 -2.64
N PHE A 247 -7.65 -10.31 -3.04
CA PHE A 247 -8.93 -10.25 -2.32
C PHE A 247 -8.89 -9.56 -0.94
N SER A 248 -8.09 -8.50 -0.75
CA SER A 248 -8.26 -7.62 0.42
C SER A 248 -9.64 -6.94 0.39
N GLN A 249 -10.08 -6.39 1.53
CA GLN A 249 -11.33 -5.61 1.58
C GLN A 249 -11.34 -4.47 0.55
N GLU A 250 -10.18 -3.88 0.25
CA GLU A 250 -10.01 -2.85 -0.77
C GLU A 250 -10.28 -3.40 -2.17
N HIS A 251 -9.77 -4.60 -2.48
CA HIS A 251 -10.04 -5.27 -3.76
C HIS A 251 -11.52 -5.63 -3.89
N ILE A 252 -12.16 -6.10 -2.82
CA ILE A 252 -13.61 -6.40 -2.82
C ILE A 252 -14.42 -5.12 -3.01
N GLY A 253 -13.99 -4.01 -2.39
CA GLY A 253 -14.58 -2.68 -2.60
C GLY A 253 -14.51 -2.25 -4.07
N ALA A 254 -13.34 -2.38 -4.70
CA ALA A 254 -13.16 -2.06 -6.12
C ALA A 254 -13.95 -3.00 -7.04
N ILE A 255 -14.02 -4.30 -6.72
CA ILE A 255 -14.80 -5.29 -7.48
C ILE A 255 -16.30 -5.05 -7.34
N LYS A 256 -16.78 -4.54 -6.19
CA LYS A 256 -18.21 -4.31 -5.93
C LYS A 256 -18.82 -3.42 -7.01
N ASP A 257 -18.17 -2.31 -7.34
CA ASP A 257 -18.68 -1.36 -8.32
C ASP A 257 -18.68 -1.97 -9.73
N PHE A 258 -17.63 -2.72 -10.09
CA PHE A 258 -17.58 -3.48 -11.33
C PHE A 258 -18.69 -4.56 -11.41
N ALA A 259 -18.95 -5.26 -10.29
CA ALA A 259 -20.00 -6.26 -10.20
C ALA A 259 -21.39 -5.65 -10.37
N VAL A 260 -21.63 -4.45 -9.83
CA VAL A 260 -22.88 -3.70 -10.04
C VAL A 260 -23.07 -3.37 -11.52
N VAL A 261 -22.03 -2.90 -12.21
CA VAL A 261 -22.10 -2.64 -13.66
C VAL A 261 -22.41 -3.92 -14.44
N LEU A 262 -21.72 -5.03 -14.13
CA LEU A 262 -21.99 -6.32 -14.78
C LEU A 262 -23.43 -6.80 -14.56
N LEU A 263 -23.96 -6.65 -13.34
CA LEU A 263 -25.35 -7.01 -13.02
C LEU A 263 -26.35 -6.16 -13.81
N LEU A 264 -26.11 -4.85 -13.91
CA LEU A 264 -26.97 -3.95 -14.69
C LEU A 264 -26.97 -4.30 -16.18
N VAL A 265 -25.80 -4.57 -16.75
CA VAL A 265 -25.66 -5.03 -18.14
C VAL A 265 -26.39 -6.35 -18.35
N GLY A 266 -26.21 -7.31 -17.43
CA GLY A 266 -26.91 -8.59 -17.46
C GLY A 266 -28.44 -8.44 -17.42
N MET A 267 -28.96 -7.56 -16.56
CA MET A 267 -30.40 -7.27 -16.50
C MET A 267 -30.94 -6.66 -17.79
N ILE A 268 -30.21 -5.73 -18.40
CA ILE A 268 -30.60 -5.13 -19.69
C ILE A 268 -30.69 -6.21 -20.78
N ILE A 269 -29.69 -7.09 -20.88
CA ILE A 269 -29.69 -8.20 -21.85
C ILE A 269 -30.90 -9.11 -21.60
N LEU A 270 -31.18 -9.45 -20.34
CA LEU A 270 -32.30 -10.31 -19.96
C LEU A 270 -33.66 -9.69 -20.33
N ILE A 271 -33.86 -8.39 -20.06
CA ILE A 271 -35.07 -7.64 -20.46
C ILE A 271 -35.24 -7.66 -21.98
N ILE A 272 -34.16 -7.41 -22.74
CA ILE A 272 -34.19 -7.45 -24.22
C ILE A 272 -34.59 -8.84 -24.71
N CYS A 273 -34.05 -9.90 -24.11
CA CYS A 273 -34.37 -11.28 -24.43
C CYS A 273 -35.84 -11.62 -24.14
N ILE A 274 -36.38 -11.20 -22.99
CA ILE A 274 -37.79 -11.41 -22.63
C ILE A 274 -38.71 -10.68 -23.62
N VAL A 275 -38.45 -9.40 -23.90
CA VAL A 275 -39.25 -8.61 -24.85
C VAL A 275 -39.21 -9.20 -26.25
N ARG A 276 -38.04 -9.68 -26.71
CA ARG A 276 -37.91 -10.37 -28.00
C ARG A 276 -38.71 -11.67 -28.02
N ARG A 277 -38.66 -12.47 -26.95
CA ARG A 277 -39.42 -13.72 -26.83
C ARG A 277 -40.93 -13.48 -26.83
N TYR A 278 -41.40 -12.48 -26.07
CA TYR A 278 -42.80 -12.08 -26.02
C TYR A 278 -43.31 -11.60 -27.38
N ARG A 279 -42.54 -10.75 -28.08
CA ARG A 279 -42.88 -10.31 -29.44
C ARG A 279 -42.94 -11.45 -30.46
N ARG A 280 -42.06 -12.46 -30.35
CA ARG A 280 -42.13 -13.65 -31.23
C ARG A 280 -43.41 -14.46 -30.97
N ARG A 281 -43.82 -14.63 -29.71
CA ARG A 281 -45.08 -15.31 -29.37
C ARG A 281 -46.30 -14.59 -29.95
N ILE A 282 -46.37 -13.25 -29.86
CA ILE A 282 -47.47 -12.47 -30.46
C ILE A 282 -47.49 -12.55 -31.98
N LYS A 283 -46.33 -12.67 -32.65
CA LYS A 283 -46.30 -12.79 -34.12
C LYS A 283 -46.71 -14.17 -34.63
N ASN A 284 -46.61 -15.20 -33.78
CA ASN A 284 -46.88 -16.59 -34.12
C ASN A 284 -48.25 -17.07 -33.61
N ALA A 285 -48.99 -16.20 -32.91
CA ALA A 285 -50.37 -16.40 -32.48
C ALA A 285 -51.28 -15.53 -33.36
#